data_AF-A0A5E4LXU5-F1
#
_entry.id   AF-A0A5E4LXU5-F1
#
_cell.length_a   1.000
_cell.length_b   1.000
_cell.length_c   1.000
_cell.angle_alpha   90.00
_cell.angle_beta   90.00
_cell.angle_gamma   90.00
#
_symmetry.space_group_name_H-M   'P 1'
#
loop_
_entity.id
_entity.type
_entity.pdbx_description
1 polymer ?
#
loop_
_entity_poly.entity_id
_entity_poly.type
_entity_poly.pdbx_seq_one_letter_code
_entity_poly.pdbx_strand_id
1 'polypeptide(L)'
;MDRIFRGIMKYRQTNRKKMVEQFVHVKNHPEAMNLLHLLRDTEFASIDNRRLSPLRSWLCTHGISSLDKYMQLEAAGFDTPLVFQAETPLRKIIAYIDPENKFSVTDKLSQVNTLQQLQNIASYGFLRKRLESHDLHIHALWFDIYTGDIYYFSRQKKKFVEINEMNVEKLVEEVSKYYC
;
A
#
# COMPACT_ATOMS: atom_id res chain seq x y z
N MET A 1 5.56 16.85 -3.18
CA MET A 1 6.24 15.68 -2.58
C MET A 1 7.44 16.04 -1.73
N ASP A 2 8.32 16.95 -2.18
CA ASP A 2 9.48 17.41 -1.42
C ASP A 2 9.20 17.80 0.06
N ARG A 3 8.10 18.55 0.32
CA ARG A 3 7.64 18.84 1.71
C ARG A 3 7.33 17.58 2.53
N ILE A 4 6.74 16.55 1.92
CA ILE A 4 6.40 15.27 2.57
C ILE A 4 7.69 14.52 2.92
N PHE A 5 8.63 14.41 1.97
CA PHE A 5 9.91 13.77 2.23
C PHE A 5 10.71 14.47 3.34
N ARG A 6 10.79 15.81 3.34
CA ARG A 6 11.38 16.55 4.47
C ARG A 6 10.69 16.25 5.80
N GLY A 7 9.37 16.17 5.80
CA GLY A 7 8.58 15.80 6.99
C GLY A 7 8.94 14.40 7.51
N ILE A 8 9.06 13.43 6.60
CA ILE A 8 9.47 12.06 6.91
C ILE A 8 10.89 12.03 7.48
N MET A 9 11.84 12.76 6.88
CA MET A 9 13.21 12.85 7.39
C MET A 9 13.27 13.45 8.80
N LYS A 10 12.50 14.51 9.05
CA LYS A 10 12.37 15.09 10.40
C LYS A 10 11.79 14.07 11.39
N TYR A 11 10.68 13.42 11.01
CA TYR A 11 10.04 12.38 11.84
C TYR A 11 11.02 11.26 12.24
N ARG A 12 11.84 10.77 11.28
CA ARG A 12 12.85 9.72 11.52
C ARG A 12 13.85 10.13 12.60
N GLN A 13 14.26 11.40 12.60
CA GLN A 13 15.25 11.93 13.54
C GLN A 13 14.66 12.25 14.92
N THR A 14 13.39 12.67 14.99
CA THR A 14 12.82 13.22 16.23
C THR A 14 11.81 12.31 16.93
N ASN A 15 10.89 11.70 16.17
CA ASN A 15 9.67 11.11 16.72
C ASN A 15 9.56 9.59 16.53
N ARG A 16 10.38 8.99 15.65
CA ARG A 16 10.29 7.55 15.32
C ARG A 16 10.33 6.65 16.56
N LYS A 17 11.29 6.85 17.47
CA LYS A 17 11.42 6.04 18.70
C LYS A 17 10.15 6.09 19.56
N LYS A 18 9.66 7.29 19.85
CA LYS A 18 8.42 7.50 20.63
C LYS A 18 7.21 6.87 19.95
N MET A 19 7.14 6.93 18.63
CA MET A 19 6.03 6.39 17.86
C MET A 19 6.01 4.86 17.90
N VAL A 20 7.18 4.21 17.76
CA VAL A 20 7.30 2.74 17.87
C VAL A 20 6.82 2.25 19.24
N GLU A 21 7.17 2.95 20.32
CA GLU A 21 6.68 2.65 21.67
C GLU A 21 5.15 2.75 21.78
N GLN A 22 4.54 3.76 21.14
CA GLN A 22 3.08 3.94 21.14
C GLN A 22 2.35 2.85 20.34
N PHE A 23 2.97 2.34 19.27
CA PHE A 23 2.37 1.31 18.42
C PHE A 23 2.55 -0.13 18.93
N VAL A 24 3.19 -0.34 20.10
CA VAL A 24 3.29 -1.68 20.71
C VAL A 24 1.92 -2.32 20.93
N HIS A 25 0.89 -1.54 21.26
CA HIS A 25 -0.46 -2.07 21.44
C HIS A 25 -1.11 -2.47 20.10
N VAL A 26 -0.98 -1.63 19.08
CA VAL A 26 -1.53 -1.88 17.73
C VAL A 26 -0.80 -3.05 17.06
N LYS A 27 0.50 -3.20 17.30
CA LYS A 27 1.32 -4.34 16.85
C LYS A 27 0.72 -5.68 17.24
N ASN A 28 0.17 -5.79 18.45
CA ASN A 28 -0.36 -7.04 18.97
C ASN A 28 -1.79 -7.32 18.47
N HIS A 29 -2.46 -6.32 17.89
CA HIS A 29 -3.81 -6.42 17.34
C HIS A 29 -3.91 -5.68 15.99
N PRO A 30 -3.33 -6.20 14.89
CA PRO A 30 -3.48 -5.59 13.58
C PRO A 30 -4.85 -5.92 12.99
N GLU A 31 -5.91 -5.44 13.66
CA GLU A 31 -7.31 -5.83 13.44
C GLU A 31 -7.73 -5.65 11.98
N ALA A 32 -7.38 -4.52 11.35
CA ALA A 32 -7.81 -4.23 9.98
C ALA A 32 -7.26 -5.21 8.93
N MET A 33 -5.95 -5.48 8.97
CA MET A 33 -5.32 -6.37 7.99
C MET A 33 -5.57 -7.84 8.29
N ASN A 34 -5.73 -8.19 9.57
CA ASN A 34 -6.18 -9.52 9.96
C ASN A 34 -7.61 -9.76 9.47
N LEU A 35 -8.52 -8.79 9.61
CA LEU A 35 -9.88 -8.90 9.07
C LEU A 35 -9.88 -9.08 7.55
N LEU A 36 -9.00 -8.39 6.83
CA LEU A 36 -8.83 -8.58 5.40
C LEU A 36 -8.33 -10.01 5.07
N HIS A 37 -7.36 -10.50 5.83
CA HIS A 37 -6.83 -11.86 5.67
C HIS A 37 -7.88 -12.94 6.00
N LEU A 38 -8.74 -12.70 6.99
CA LEU A 38 -9.85 -13.60 7.36
C LEU A 38 -10.88 -13.79 6.25
N LEU A 39 -10.94 -12.90 5.23
CA LEU A 39 -11.80 -13.12 4.07
C LEU A 39 -11.41 -14.37 3.25
N ARG A 40 -10.26 -14.99 3.51
CA ARG A 40 -9.91 -16.32 2.94
C ARG A 40 -10.83 -17.42 3.44
N ASP A 41 -11.34 -17.27 4.65
CA ASP A 41 -12.25 -18.23 5.26
C ASP A 41 -13.63 -18.11 4.60
N THR A 42 -14.10 -19.21 4.02
CA THR A 42 -15.38 -19.27 3.29
C THR A 42 -16.59 -19.01 4.18
N GLU A 43 -16.51 -19.41 5.46
CA GLU A 43 -17.56 -19.13 6.44
C GLU A 43 -17.58 -17.64 6.77
N PHE A 44 -16.41 -17.04 7.03
CA PHE A 44 -16.28 -15.62 7.34
C PHE A 44 -16.70 -14.72 6.16
N ALA A 45 -16.37 -15.13 4.93
CA ALA A 45 -16.74 -14.42 3.70
C ALA A 45 -18.15 -14.72 3.18
N SER A 46 -18.92 -15.59 3.86
CA SER A 46 -20.27 -15.99 3.44
C SER A 46 -21.27 -14.83 3.39
N ILE A 47 -22.34 -15.01 2.62
CA ILE A 47 -23.41 -14.01 2.49
C ILE A 47 -24.07 -13.74 3.85
N ASP A 48 -24.23 -14.77 4.68
CA ASP A 48 -24.83 -14.63 6.00
C ASP A 48 -23.94 -13.79 6.93
N ASN A 49 -22.63 -14.06 6.95
CA ASN A 49 -21.68 -13.24 7.71
C ASN A 49 -21.61 -11.78 7.23
N ARG A 50 -21.72 -11.54 5.91
CA ARG A 50 -21.75 -10.17 5.34
C ARG A 50 -22.94 -9.36 5.86
N ARG A 51 -24.08 -10.00 6.13
CA ARG A 51 -25.31 -9.35 6.60
C ARG A 51 -25.28 -8.98 8.07
N LEU A 52 -24.31 -9.50 8.84
CA LEU A 52 -24.19 -9.22 10.27
C LEU A 52 -23.84 -7.75 10.56
N SER A 53 -23.08 -7.07 9.70
CA SER A 53 -22.79 -5.64 9.88
C SER A 53 -22.43 -4.91 8.58
N PRO A 54 -22.71 -3.60 8.49
CA PRO A 54 -22.28 -2.77 7.36
C PRO A 54 -20.77 -2.81 7.11
N LEU A 55 -19.97 -2.89 8.18
CA LEU A 55 -18.51 -2.99 8.09
C LEU A 55 -18.07 -4.30 7.41
N ARG A 56 -18.67 -5.44 7.76
CA ARG A 56 -18.37 -6.74 7.13
C ARG A 56 -18.78 -6.75 5.66
N SER A 57 -19.96 -6.22 5.35
CA SER A 57 -20.42 -6.06 3.96
C SER A 57 -19.46 -5.20 3.14
N TRP A 58 -19.06 -4.05 3.69
CA TRP A 58 -18.10 -3.15 3.03
C TRP A 58 -16.74 -3.82 2.83
N LEU A 59 -16.22 -4.49 3.87
CA LEU A 59 -14.94 -5.21 3.83
C LEU A 59 -14.94 -6.32 2.78
N CYS A 60 -15.98 -7.15 2.72
CA CYS A 60 -16.09 -8.20 1.71
C CYS A 60 -16.19 -7.62 0.30
N THR A 61 -16.89 -6.50 0.13
CA THR A 61 -17.10 -5.89 -1.18
C THR A 61 -15.82 -5.23 -1.72
N HIS A 62 -15.08 -4.52 -0.86
CA HIS A 62 -13.94 -3.69 -1.29
C HIS A 62 -12.58 -4.33 -1.01
N GLY A 63 -12.49 -5.20 0.01
CA GLY A 63 -11.27 -5.86 0.43
C GLY A 63 -10.90 -7.10 -0.38
N ILE A 64 -11.89 -7.81 -0.93
CA ILE A 64 -11.65 -9.08 -1.62
C ILE A 64 -10.68 -8.95 -2.80
N SER A 65 -10.73 -7.82 -3.53
CA SER A 65 -9.82 -7.54 -4.64
C SER A 65 -8.34 -7.48 -4.23
N SER A 66 -8.04 -6.94 -3.05
CA SER A 66 -6.69 -6.93 -2.48
C SER A 66 -6.24 -8.36 -2.11
N LEU A 67 -7.17 -9.13 -1.54
CA LEU A 67 -6.90 -10.50 -1.13
C LEU A 67 -6.66 -11.43 -2.33
N ASP A 68 -7.48 -11.35 -3.37
CA ASP A 68 -7.35 -12.16 -4.59
C ASP A 68 -5.98 -11.96 -5.24
N LYS A 69 -5.52 -10.71 -5.37
CA LYS A 69 -4.18 -10.39 -5.89
C LYS A 69 -3.08 -10.96 -4.99
N TYR A 70 -3.25 -10.87 -3.68
CA TYR A 70 -2.30 -11.46 -2.74
C TYR A 70 -2.25 -12.99 -2.85
N MET A 71 -3.39 -13.67 -2.98
CA MET A 71 -3.46 -15.13 -3.17
C MET A 71 -2.81 -15.57 -4.48
N GLN A 72 -3.01 -14.83 -5.58
CA GLN A 72 -2.32 -15.09 -6.84
C GLN A 72 -0.80 -14.99 -6.69
N LEU A 73 -0.33 -13.96 -5.98
CA LEU A 73 1.09 -13.76 -5.72
C LEU A 73 1.68 -14.86 -4.83
N GLU A 74 0.97 -15.25 -3.77
CA GLU A 74 1.37 -16.33 -2.87
C GLU A 74 1.46 -17.67 -3.62
N ALA A 75 0.49 -17.98 -4.47
CA ALA A 75 0.50 -19.18 -5.30
C ALA A 75 1.68 -19.20 -6.30
N ALA A 76 2.15 -18.02 -6.72
CA ALA A 76 3.31 -17.86 -7.58
C ALA A 76 4.64 -17.70 -6.80
N GLY A 77 4.64 -17.91 -5.48
CA GLY A 77 5.86 -17.86 -4.66
C GLY A 77 6.46 -16.46 -4.46
N PHE A 78 5.70 -15.39 -4.72
CA PHE A 78 6.17 -13.99 -4.67
C PHE A 78 7.18 -13.58 -5.75
N ASP A 79 7.49 -14.44 -6.72
CA ASP A 79 8.48 -14.16 -7.79
C ASP A 79 7.90 -13.32 -8.94
N THR A 80 6.58 -13.32 -9.09
CA THR A 80 5.89 -12.62 -10.18
C THR A 80 5.42 -11.22 -9.75
N PRO A 81 5.53 -10.19 -10.61
CA PRO A 81 5.00 -8.89 -10.27
C PRO A 81 3.48 -8.85 -10.37
N LEU A 82 2.85 -8.09 -9.48
CA LEU A 82 1.45 -7.71 -9.60
C LEU A 82 1.28 -6.54 -10.56
N VAL A 83 0.19 -6.58 -11.32
CA VAL A 83 -0.21 -5.50 -12.21
C VAL A 83 -1.46 -4.83 -11.65
N PHE A 84 -1.38 -3.52 -11.45
CA PHE A 84 -2.50 -2.67 -11.09
C PHE A 84 -2.75 -1.72 -12.25
N GLN A 85 -3.98 -1.69 -12.77
CA GLN A 85 -4.33 -0.85 -13.90
C GLN A 85 -5.69 -0.21 -13.61
N ALA A 86 -5.72 1.12 -13.66
CA ALA A 86 -6.96 1.88 -13.67
C ALA A 86 -7.48 2.02 -15.11
N GLU A 87 -8.69 2.56 -15.28
CA GLU A 87 -9.33 2.77 -16.59
C GLU A 87 -8.49 3.62 -17.57
N THR A 88 -7.56 4.44 -17.06
CA THR A 88 -6.65 5.23 -17.90
C THR A 88 -5.32 4.48 -18.17
N PRO A 89 -4.87 4.40 -19.45
CA PRO A 89 -3.64 3.67 -19.82
C PRO A 89 -2.36 4.19 -19.16
N LEU A 90 -2.37 5.46 -18.75
CA LEU A 90 -1.23 6.17 -18.17
C LEU A 90 -0.80 5.64 -16.78
N ARG A 91 -1.55 4.69 -16.20
CA ARG A 91 -1.40 4.28 -14.78
C ARG A 91 -1.31 2.77 -14.58
N LYS A 92 -0.65 2.05 -15.50
CA LYS A 92 -0.20 0.69 -15.22
C LYS A 92 0.92 0.74 -14.18
N ILE A 93 0.68 0.15 -13.02
CA ILE A 93 1.68 -0.06 -11.97
C ILE A 93 2.05 -1.54 -11.99
N ILE A 94 3.34 -1.79 -12.14
CA ILE A 94 3.93 -3.12 -12.01
C ILE A 94 4.67 -3.12 -10.68
N ALA A 95 4.35 -4.04 -9.79
CA ALA A 95 4.86 -4.06 -8.42
C ALA A 95 5.39 -5.44 -8.04
N TYR A 96 6.65 -5.48 -7.60
CA TYR A 96 7.21 -6.60 -6.85
C TYR A 96 6.98 -6.35 -5.36
N ILE A 97 6.31 -7.28 -4.70
CA ILE A 97 5.98 -7.17 -3.28
C ILE A 97 6.99 -7.99 -2.50
N ASP A 98 7.82 -7.31 -1.71
CA ASP A 98 8.83 -7.90 -0.84
C ASP A 98 9.63 -9.07 -1.47
N PRO A 99 10.35 -8.83 -2.58
CA PRO A 99 11.12 -9.88 -3.25
C PRO A 99 12.27 -10.42 -2.37
N GLU A 100 12.68 -9.67 -1.34
CA GLU A 100 13.67 -10.12 -0.37
C GLU A 100 13.07 -10.93 0.80
N ASN A 101 11.74 -11.15 0.81
CA ASN A 101 11.02 -11.93 1.81
C ASN A 101 11.31 -11.50 3.27
N LYS A 102 11.31 -10.17 3.52
CA LYS A 102 11.60 -9.58 4.84
C LYS A 102 10.37 -9.42 5.72
N PHE A 103 9.18 -9.37 5.14
CA PHE A 103 7.95 -8.99 5.82
C PHE A 103 7.01 -10.17 6.04
N SER A 104 6.14 -10.04 7.03
CA SER A 104 5.11 -11.05 7.32
C SER A 104 4.06 -11.15 6.20
N VAL A 105 3.28 -12.22 6.20
CA VAL A 105 2.11 -12.39 5.29
C VAL A 105 1.17 -11.20 5.38
N THR A 106 0.84 -10.76 6.61
CA THR A 106 -0.04 -9.62 6.86
C THR A 106 0.53 -8.32 6.31
N ASP A 107 1.83 -8.09 6.46
CA ASP A 107 2.51 -6.89 5.95
C ASP A 107 2.56 -6.88 4.43
N LYS A 108 2.88 -8.02 3.78
CA LYS A 108 2.83 -8.15 2.33
C LYS A 108 1.42 -7.89 1.79
N LEU A 109 0.39 -8.45 2.44
CA LEU A 109 -1.01 -8.16 2.10
C LEU A 109 -1.33 -6.67 2.25
N SER A 110 -0.78 -6.01 3.28
CA SER A 110 -0.99 -4.57 3.48
C SER A 110 -0.33 -3.72 2.38
N GLN A 111 0.85 -4.11 1.87
CA GLN A 111 1.48 -3.48 0.71
C GLN A 111 0.63 -3.64 -0.56
N VAL A 112 0.09 -4.84 -0.81
CA VAL A 112 -0.85 -5.09 -1.92
C VAL A 112 -2.08 -4.21 -1.79
N ASN A 113 -2.65 -4.12 -0.58
CA ASN A 113 -3.82 -3.30 -0.32
C ASN A 113 -3.54 -1.81 -0.58
N THR A 114 -2.38 -1.27 -0.18
CA THR A 114 -2.01 0.12 -0.49
C THR A 114 -2.04 0.40 -2.00
N LEU A 115 -1.52 -0.51 -2.82
CA LEU A 115 -1.52 -0.36 -4.29
C LEU A 115 -2.91 -0.59 -4.90
N GLN A 116 -3.72 -1.46 -4.32
CA GLN A 116 -5.12 -1.62 -4.71
C GLN A 116 -5.91 -0.33 -4.43
N GLN A 117 -5.72 0.31 -3.27
CA GLN A 117 -6.37 1.58 -2.97
C GLN A 117 -5.90 2.71 -3.88
N LEU A 118 -4.62 2.70 -4.27
CA LEU A 118 -4.11 3.63 -5.28
C LEU A 118 -4.86 3.48 -6.62
N GLN A 119 -5.14 2.24 -7.04
CA GLN A 119 -5.95 1.95 -8.23
C GLN A 119 -7.40 2.43 -8.07
N ASN A 120 -8.03 2.15 -6.92
CA ASN A 120 -9.41 2.55 -6.63
C ASN A 120 -9.58 4.08 -6.60
N ILE A 121 -8.65 4.80 -5.97
CA ILE A 121 -8.68 6.27 -5.97
C ILE A 121 -8.51 6.78 -7.39
N ALA A 122 -7.61 6.19 -8.18
CA ALA A 122 -7.38 6.62 -9.56
C ALA A 122 -8.55 6.35 -10.52
N SER A 123 -9.50 5.47 -10.17
CA SER A 123 -10.67 5.16 -11.01
C SER A 123 -11.83 6.15 -10.85
N TYR A 124 -11.78 7.07 -9.88
CA TYR A 124 -12.85 8.06 -9.75
C TYR A 124 -12.86 9.05 -10.91
N GLY A 125 -14.01 9.12 -11.61
CA GLY A 125 -14.16 9.95 -12.82
C GLY A 125 -13.86 11.43 -12.63
N PHE A 126 -14.13 12.00 -11.45
CA PHE A 126 -13.82 13.41 -11.15
C PHE A 126 -12.31 13.70 -11.10
N LEU A 127 -11.49 12.68 -10.85
CA LEU A 127 -10.03 12.80 -10.87
C LEU A 127 -9.48 12.66 -12.29
N ARG A 128 -10.12 11.85 -13.16
CA ARG A 128 -9.62 11.47 -14.49
C ARG A 128 -8.95 12.61 -15.26
N LYS A 129 -9.65 13.73 -15.44
CA LYS A 129 -9.12 14.89 -16.18
C LYS A 129 -7.80 15.41 -15.59
N ARG A 130 -7.73 15.55 -14.26
CA ARG A 130 -6.54 16.04 -13.55
C ARG A 130 -5.40 15.02 -13.55
N LEU A 131 -5.74 13.73 -13.60
CA LEU A 131 -4.78 12.64 -13.70
C LEU A 131 -4.17 12.54 -15.09
N GLU A 132 -4.94 12.85 -16.14
CA GLU A 132 -4.51 12.88 -17.56
C GLU A 132 -3.75 14.17 -17.90
N SER A 133 -4.14 15.30 -17.33
CA SER A 133 -3.45 16.60 -17.51
C SER A 133 -2.17 16.74 -16.69
N HIS A 134 -1.82 15.76 -15.85
CA HIS A 134 -0.68 15.79 -14.93
C HIS A 134 -0.77 16.91 -13.86
N ASP A 135 -1.97 17.41 -13.58
CA ASP A 135 -2.23 18.38 -12.49
C ASP A 135 -2.46 17.71 -11.12
N LEU A 136 -2.49 16.37 -11.10
CA LEU A 136 -2.67 15.59 -9.89
C LEU A 136 -1.92 14.26 -9.95
N HIS A 137 -1.05 14.08 -8.96
CA HIS A 137 -0.24 12.89 -8.76
C HIS A 137 -0.66 12.18 -7.49
N ILE A 138 -0.77 10.85 -7.57
CA ILE A 138 -1.09 10.01 -6.43
C ILE A 138 0.13 9.15 -6.14
N HIS A 139 0.50 9.09 -4.86
CA HIS A 139 1.67 8.39 -4.38
C HIS A 139 1.27 7.38 -3.31
N ALA A 140 1.96 6.24 -3.26
CA ALA A 140 1.79 5.25 -2.22
C ALA A 140 2.93 5.35 -1.20
N LEU A 141 2.54 5.49 0.07
CA LEU A 141 3.41 5.38 1.23
C LEU A 141 2.93 4.19 2.06
N TRP A 142 3.87 3.39 2.56
CA TRP A 142 3.60 2.25 3.43
C TRP A 142 4.40 2.42 4.72
N PHE A 143 3.77 2.17 5.87
CA PHE A 143 4.36 2.39 7.18
C PHE A 143 4.59 1.05 7.86
N ASP A 144 5.84 0.75 8.20
CA ASP A 144 6.20 -0.40 9.01
C ASP A 144 5.96 -0.06 10.49
N ILE A 145 4.92 -0.66 11.08
CA ILE A 145 4.55 -0.42 12.49
C ILE A 145 5.58 -0.98 13.48
N TYR A 146 6.43 -1.92 13.07
CA TYR A 146 7.40 -2.57 13.93
C TYR A 146 8.66 -1.72 14.07
N THR A 147 9.13 -1.13 12.98
CA THR A 147 10.35 -0.30 12.97
C THR A 147 10.06 1.21 13.00
N GLY A 148 8.83 1.61 12.65
CA GLY A 148 8.46 3.00 12.42
C GLY A 148 9.04 3.57 11.13
N ASP A 149 9.50 2.72 10.20
CA ASP A 149 10.03 3.18 8.93
C ASP A 149 8.91 3.42 7.91
N ILE A 150 9.11 4.43 7.08
CA ILE A 150 8.18 4.78 6.01
C ILE A 150 8.82 4.40 4.68
N TYR A 151 8.07 3.67 3.88
CA TYR A 151 8.44 3.23 2.56
C TYR A 151 7.64 4.00 1.51
N TYR A 152 8.29 4.37 0.42
CA TYR A 152 7.69 4.95 -0.77
C TYR A 152 7.65 3.92 -1.89
N PHE A 153 6.52 3.84 -2.61
CA PHE A 153 6.48 3.02 -3.82
C PHE A 153 7.23 3.72 -4.97
N SER A 154 8.43 3.24 -5.27
CA SER A 154 9.24 3.73 -6.39
C SER A 154 8.73 3.13 -7.70
N ARG A 155 8.38 3.99 -8.65
CA ARG A 155 8.00 3.56 -10.02
C ARG A 155 9.21 3.03 -10.77
N GLN A 156 10.38 3.63 -10.54
CA GLN A 156 11.63 3.20 -11.17
C GLN A 156 12.01 1.79 -10.72
N LYS A 157 11.97 1.53 -9.40
CA LYS A 157 12.32 0.22 -8.83
C LYS A 157 11.17 -0.77 -8.80
N LYS A 158 9.95 -0.34 -9.11
CA LYS A 158 8.72 -1.17 -9.11
C LYS A 158 8.46 -1.86 -7.76
N LYS A 159 8.86 -1.25 -6.64
CA LYS A 159 8.70 -1.80 -5.30
C LYS A 159 8.67 -0.71 -4.23
N PHE A 160 8.24 -1.07 -3.03
CA PHE A 160 8.39 -0.22 -1.85
C PHE A 160 9.87 -0.10 -1.45
N VAL A 161 10.31 1.12 -1.21
CA VAL A 161 11.68 1.47 -0.85
C VAL A 161 11.62 2.30 0.42
N GLU A 162 12.37 1.91 1.45
CA GLU A 162 12.49 2.68 2.68
C GLU A 162 12.99 4.09 2.36
N ILE A 163 12.38 5.12 2.92
CA ILE A 163 12.82 6.51 2.78
C ILE A 163 13.86 6.78 3.88
N ASN A 164 15.09 7.09 3.48
CA ASN A 164 16.18 7.40 4.40
C ASN A 164 17.14 8.45 3.83
N GLU A 165 18.11 8.86 4.65
CA GLU A 165 19.08 9.91 4.37
C GLU A 165 19.89 9.64 3.09
N MET A 166 20.12 8.37 2.76
CA MET A 166 20.95 7.98 1.62
C MET A 166 20.21 8.02 0.29
N ASN A 167 18.88 8.03 0.30
CA ASN A 167 18.08 7.90 -0.91
C ASN A 167 17.01 8.97 -1.10
N VAL A 168 16.71 9.80 -0.09
CA VAL A 168 15.64 10.78 -0.17
C VAL A 168 15.82 11.77 -1.32
N GLU A 169 17.04 12.23 -1.59
CA GLU A 169 17.34 13.12 -2.71
C GLU A 169 17.04 12.45 -4.06
N LYS A 170 17.47 11.19 -4.22
CA LYS A 170 17.18 10.39 -5.43
C LYS A 170 15.68 10.14 -5.60
N LEU A 171 14.93 9.97 -4.51
CA LEU A 171 13.48 9.82 -4.55
C LEU A 171 12.77 11.13 -4.92
N VAL A 172 13.29 12.29 -4.48
CA VAL A 172 12.80 13.60 -4.92
C VAL A 172 13.01 13.77 -6.42
N GLU A 173 14.21 13.46 -6.92
CA GLU A 173 14.53 13.48 -8.35
C GLU A 173 13.64 12.53 -9.16
N GLU A 174 13.42 11.30 -8.65
CA GLU A 174 12.49 10.34 -9.26
C GLU A 174 11.11 10.96 -9.40
N VAL A 175 10.58 11.59 -8.34
CA VAL A 175 9.26 12.22 -8.41
C VAL A 175 9.23 13.32 -9.45
N SER A 176 10.22 14.20 -9.47
CA SER A 176 10.31 15.27 -10.49
C SER A 176 10.39 14.70 -11.91
N LYS A 177 11.04 13.56 -12.13
CA LYS A 177 11.16 12.95 -13.45
C LYS A 177 9.87 12.29 -13.96
N TYR A 178 9.10 11.66 -13.06
CA TYR A 178 7.92 10.87 -13.45
C TYR A 178 6.59 11.61 -13.26
N TYR A 179 6.61 12.78 -12.63
CA TYR A 179 5.43 13.52 -12.20
C TYR A 179 5.59 15.05 -12.32
N CYS A 180 6.60 15.57 -13.01
CA CYS A 180 6.66 16.97 -13.43
C CYS A 180 6.82 17.09 -14.93
#